data_AF-A0A0D0DI47-F1
#
_entry.id   AF-A0A0D0DI47-F1
#
_cell.length_a   1.000
_cell.length_b   1.000
_cell.length_c   1.000
_cell.angle_alpha   90.00
_cell.angle_beta   90.00
_cell.angle_gamma   90.00
#
_symmetry.space_group_name_H-M   'P 1'
#
loop_
_entity.id
_entity.type
_entity.pdbx_description
1 polymer ?
#
loop_
_entity_poly.entity_id
_entity_poly.type
_entity_poly.pdbx_seq_one_letter_code
_entity_poly.pdbx_strand_id
1 'polypeptide(L)'
;TASADTPTCPILIGPLNFQIWKLWIIVKLQREKVLGVALGTDIFSHTSSRTPMISSMTMLEEVQKWMKQNERARGIIQDSISDALLLKTEMHTTTQDLFDALLSIHQASNPTSAFYIFQQLFKSAWSGGSAISKHIVLLWTLEACLARME
;
A
#
# COMPACT_ATOMS: atom_id res chain seq x y z
N THR A 1 -10.48 -30.84 18.24
CA THR A 1 -10.46 -30.37 16.84
C THR A 1 -10.38 -28.86 16.86
N ALA A 2 -9.18 -28.30 16.69
CA ALA A 2 -9.00 -26.85 16.61
C ALA A 2 -9.52 -26.40 15.25
N SER A 3 -10.59 -25.61 15.24
CA SER A 3 -11.03 -24.87 14.05
C SER A 3 -9.86 -24.00 13.62
N ALA A 4 -9.28 -24.29 12.46
CA ALA A 4 -8.31 -23.40 11.85
C ALA A 4 -9.10 -22.16 11.42
N ASP A 5 -9.15 -21.16 12.30
CA ASP A 5 -9.64 -19.84 11.98
C ASP A 5 -8.82 -19.35 10.80
N THR A 6 -9.41 -19.46 9.61
CA THR A 6 -8.81 -18.96 8.38
C THR A 6 -8.69 -17.47 8.59
N PRO A 7 -7.49 -16.91 8.74
CA PRO A 7 -7.40 -15.55 9.22
C PRO A 7 -7.90 -14.66 8.08
N THR A 8 -8.98 -13.95 8.36
CA THR A 8 -9.57 -12.99 7.43
C THR A 8 -8.54 -11.88 7.22
N CYS A 9 -8.29 -11.50 5.96
CA CYS A 9 -7.45 -10.35 5.68
C CYS A 9 -8.01 -9.13 6.42
N PRO A 10 -7.21 -8.41 7.20
CA PRO A 10 -7.67 -7.20 7.84
C PRO A 10 -8.10 -6.20 6.77
N ILE A 11 -9.14 -5.40 7.03
CA ILE A 11 -9.58 -4.34 6.12
C ILE A 11 -8.64 -3.14 6.31
N LEU A 12 -8.06 -2.61 5.23
CA LEU A 12 -7.30 -1.37 5.27
C LEU A 12 -8.25 -0.19 5.49
N ILE A 13 -8.08 0.45 6.64
CA ILE A 13 -8.90 1.60 7.07
C ILE A 13 -8.03 2.86 7.08
N GLY A 14 -6.75 2.74 7.46
CA GLY A 14 -5.85 3.89 7.55
C GLY A 14 -4.38 3.54 7.73
N PRO A 15 -3.52 4.56 7.92
CA PRO A 15 -2.08 4.37 7.99
C PRO A 15 -1.61 3.43 9.11
N LEU A 16 -2.34 3.39 10.23
CA LEU A 16 -1.97 2.61 11.42
C LEU A 16 -2.00 1.09 11.17
N ASN A 17 -2.90 0.60 10.32
CA ASN A 17 -2.99 -0.82 10.00
C ASN A 17 -2.37 -1.18 8.64
N PHE A 18 -1.79 -0.21 7.94
CA PHE A 18 -1.24 -0.39 6.60
C PHE A 18 -0.10 -1.41 6.52
N GLN A 19 0.86 -1.40 7.45
CA GLN A 19 1.99 -2.35 7.39
C GLN A 19 1.54 -3.81 7.58
N ILE A 20 0.60 -4.03 8.51
CA ILE A 20 0.01 -5.35 8.75
C ILE A 20 -0.81 -5.78 7.55
N TRP A 21 -1.66 -4.89 7.03
CA TRP A 21 -2.43 -5.13 5.81
C TRP A 21 -1.54 -5.48 4.62
N LYS A 22 -0.44 -4.73 4.41
CA LYS A 22 0.51 -4.95 3.31
C LYS A 22 1.13 -6.35 3.36
N LEU A 23 1.50 -6.84 4.53
CA LEU A 23 2.03 -8.20 4.67
C LEU A 23 0.96 -9.24 4.33
N TRP A 24 -0.26 -9.06 4.84
CA TRP A 24 -1.38 -9.95 4.58
C TRP A 24 -1.77 -10.02 3.10
N ILE A 25 -1.85 -8.86 2.43
CA ILE A 25 -2.23 -8.81 1.03
C ILE A 25 -1.15 -9.41 0.14
N ILE A 26 0.13 -9.20 0.44
CA ILE A 26 1.24 -9.85 -0.27
C ILE A 26 1.12 -11.38 -0.16
N VAL A 27 0.90 -11.91 1.03
CA VAL A 27 0.74 -13.37 1.23
C VAL A 27 -0.47 -13.91 0.48
N LYS A 28 -1.60 -13.20 0.49
CA LYS A 28 -2.82 -13.62 -0.22
C LYS A 28 -2.60 -13.60 -1.74
N LEU A 29 -1.99 -12.56 -2.29
CA LEU A 29 -1.67 -12.45 -3.71
C LEU A 29 -0.64 -13.52 -4.15
N GLN A 30 0.32 -13.86 -3.29
CA GLN A 30 1.27 -14.97 -3.53
C GLN A 30 0.57 -16.32 -3.60
N ARG A 31 -0.30 -16.61 -2.63
CA ARG A 31 -1.09 -17.85 -2.58
C ARG A 31 -1.94 -18.00 -3.85
N GLU A 32 -2.46 -16.90 -4.36
CA GLU A 32 -3.27 -16.86 -5.57
C GLU A 32 -2.47 -16.75 -6.88
N LYS A 33 -1.14 -16.73 -6.80
CA LYS A 33 -0.21 -16.62 -7.94
C LYS A 33 -0.47 -15.39 -8.82
N VAL A 34 -0.85 -14.28 -8.19
CA VAL A 34 -1.12 -13.00 -8.87
C VAL A 34 -0.34 -11.84 -8.24
N LEU A 35 0.62 -12.14 -7.35
CA LEU A 35 1.51 -11.12 -6.78
C LEU A 35 2.29 -10.39 -7.88
N GLY A 36 2.76 -11.11 -8.90
CA GLY A 36 3.58 -10.51 -9.95
C GLY A 36 2.82 -9.44 -10.74
N VAL A 37 1.51 -9.64 -10.94
CA VAL A 37 0.60 -8.65 -11.55
C VAL A 37 0.43 -7.40 -10.67
N ALA A 38 0.28 -7.57 -9.36
CA ALA A 38 0.16 -6.44 -8.44
C ALA A 38 1.47 -5.64 -8.29
N LEU A 39 2.62 -6.30 -8.40
CA LEU A 39 3.94 -5.66 -8.33
C LEU A 39 4.47 -5.18 -9.69
N GLY A 40 3.73 -5.40 -10.79
CA GLY A 40 4.20 -5.08 -12.14
C GLY A 40 5.39 -5.91 -12.62
N THR A 41 5.72 -7.01 -11.93
CA THR A 41 6.82 -7.92 -12.33
C THR A 41 6.37 -8.96 -13.34
N ASP A 42 5.08 -9.29 -13.37
CA ASP A 42 4.44 -10.01 -14.48
C ASP A 42 4.21 -9.01 -15.63
N ILE A 43 5.31 -8.50 -16.19
CA ILE A 43 5.24 -7.71 -17.41
C ILE A 43 4.78 -8.66 -18.51
N PHE A 44 3.75 -8.24 -19.26
CA PHE A 44 3.39 -8.85 -20.53
C PHE A 44 4.68 -9.01 -21.35
N SER A 45 5.18 -10.25 -21.44
CA SER A 45 6.50 -10.51 -22.02
C SER A 45 6.39 -10.37 -23.53
N HIS A 46 6.49 -9.14 -24.02
CA HIS A 46 6.68 -8.83 -25.44
C HIS A 46 7.99 -9.42 -26.02
N THR A 47 8.80 -10.09 -25.21
CA THR A 47 10.11 -10.63 -25.57
C THR A 47 10.11 -12.03 -26.16
N SER A 48 8.96 -12.70 -26.37
CA SER A 48 8.91 -13.86 -27.28
C SER A 48 8.88 -13.41 -28.76
N SER A 49 9.86 -12.59 -29.14
CA SER A 49 10.11 -12.22 -30.54
C SER A 49 11.05 -13.23 -31.17
N ARG A 50 10.49 -14.29 -31.78
CA ARG A 50 11.13 -14.89 -32.97
C ARG A 50 10.24 -15.78 -33.85
N THR A 51 9.00 -15.42 -34.18
CA THR A 51 8.40 -15.85 -35.47
C THR A 51 7.13 -15.05 -35.83
N PRO A 52 7.00 -14.44 -37.03
CA PRO A 52 5.93 -13.44 -37.28
C PRO A 52 4.56 -14.00 -37.67
N MET A 53 4.42 -15.32 -37.94
CA MET A 53 3.26 -15.81 -38.70
C MET A 53 2.24 -16.64 -37.89
N ILE A 54 2.58 -17.03 -36.65
CA ILE A 54 1.70 -17.78 -35.72
C ILE A 54 1.27 -16.90 -34.52
N SER A 55 1.77 -15.67 -34.46
CA SER A 55 1.86 -14.82 -33.25
C SER A 55 0.54 -14.15 -32.80
N SER A 56 -0.41 -13.90 -33.70
CA SER A 56 -1.59 -13.08 -33.35
C SER A 56 -2.57 -13.76 -32.38
N MET A 57 -2.76 -15.08 -32.50
CA MET A 57 -3.68 -15.82 -31.64
C MET A 57 -3.09 -16.05 -30.24
N THR A 58 -1.79 -16.40 -30.17
CA THR A 58 -1.07 -16.61 -28.92
C THR A 58 -0.93 -15.33 -28.11
N MET A 59 -0.74 -14.18 -28.77
CA MET A 59 -0.70 -12.87 -28.11
C MET A 59 -2.06 -12.51 -27.49
N LEU A 60 -3.16 -12.78 -28.18
CA LEU A 60 -4.50 -12.52 -27.66
C LEU A 60 -4.80 -13.38 -26.42
N GLU A 61 -4.41 -14.66 -26.45
CA GLU A 61 -4.54 -15.58 -25.32
C GLU A 61 -3.73 -15.14 -24.10
N GLU A 62 -2.50 -14.66 -24.31
CA GLU A 62 -1.67 -14.11 -23.24
C GLU A 62 -2.25 -12.82 -22.64
N VAL A 63 -2.77 -11.92 -23.49
CA VAL A 63 -3.44 -10.68 -23.04
C VAL A 63 -4.68 -11.02 -22.21
N GLN A 64 -5.50 -11.97 -22.68
CA GLN A 64 -6.70 -12.39 -21.97
C GLN A 64 -6.38 -13.08 -20.63
N LYS A 65 -5.34 -13.92 -20.59
CA LYS A 65 -4.86 -14.55 -19.38
C LYS A 65 -4.37 -13.51 -18.37
N TRP A 66 -3.58 -12.54 -18.83
CA TRP A 66 -3.10 -11.44 -17.99
C TRP A 66 -4.26 -10.60 -17.45
N MET A 67 -5.23 -10.21 -18.29
CA MET A 67 -6.42 -9.47 -17.86
C MET A 67 -7.20 -10.22 -16.77
N LYS A 68 -7.35 -11.55 -16.91
CA LYS A 68 -8.00 -12.38 -15.89
C LYS A 68 -7.23 -12.39 -14.57
N GLN A 69 -5.90 -12.46 -14.62
CA GLN A 69 -5.07 -12.41 -13.42
C GLN A 69 -5.09 -11.01 -12.77
N ASN A 70 -5.10 -9.96 -13.58
CA ASN A 70 -5.26 -8.58 -13.12
C ASN A 70 -6.60 -8.39 -12.41
N GLU A 71 -7.71 -8.79 -13.02
CA GLU A 71 -9.03 -8.65 -12.38
C GLU A 71 -9.13 -9.42 -11.06
N ARG A 72 -8.52 -10.61 -11.02
CA ARG A 72 -8.44 -11.42 -9.80
C ARG A 72 -7.64 -10.73 -8.70
N ALA A 73 -6.47 -10.18 -9.04
CA ALA A 73 -5.63 -9.46 -8.10
C ALA A 73 -6.32 -8.19 -7.60
N ARG A 74 -6.98 -7.46 -8.50
CA ARG A 74 -7.79 -6.29 -8.19
C ARG A 74 -8.89 -6.61 -7.18
N GLY A 75 -9.69 -7.65 -7.42
CA GLY A 75 -10.74 -8.08 -6.49
C GLY A 75 -10.20 -8.42 -5.11
N ILE A 76 -9.08 -9.15 -5.03
CA ILE A 76 -8.44 -9.48 -3.75
C ILE A 76 -8.05 -8.21 -2.96
N ILE A 77 -7.53 -7.19 -3.63
CA ILE A 77 -7.18 -5.91 -3.01
C ILE A 77 -8.44 -5.16 -2.60
N GLN A 78 -9.42 -5.03 -3.49
CA GLN A 78 -10.67 -4.31 -3.25
C GLN A 78 -11.45 -4.89 -2.05
N ASP A 79 -11.53 -6.22 -1.94
CA ASP A 79 -12.16 -6.92 -0.81
C ASP A 79 -11.45 -6.66 0.54
N SER A 80 -10.24 -6.11 0.50
CA SER A 80 -9.39 -5.89 1.67
C SER A 80 -9.18 -4.41 2.00
N ILE A 81 -9.86 -3.49 1.32
CA ILE A 81 -9.78 -2.05 1.59
C ILE A 81 -11.17 -1.48 1.92
N SER A 82 -11.22 -0.40 2.68
CA SER A 82 -12.49 0.30 2.98
C SER A 82 -13.08 1.02 1.75
N ASP A 83 -14.40 1.22 1.75
CA ASP A 83 -15.10 1.96 0.68
C ASP A 83 -14.54 3.37 0.45
N ALA A 84 -14.09 4.03 1.52
CA ALA A 84 -13.47 5.36 1.43
C ALA A 84 -12.15 5.34 0.63
N LEU A 85 -11.33 4.29 0.79
CA LEU A 85 -10.11 4.11 0.02
C LEU A 85 -10.41 3.60 -1.39
N LEU A 86 -11.44 2.78 -1.55
CA LEU A 86 -11.93 2.31 -2.85
C LEU A 86 -12.31 3.50 -3.75
N LEU A 87 -13.08 4.46 -3.23
CA LEU A 87 -13.45 5.68 -3.96
C LEU A 87 -12.22 6.53 -4.36
N LYS A 88 -11.21 6.63 -3.49
CA LYS A 88 -9.97 7.36 -3.80
C LYS A 88 -9.12 6.71 -4.89
N THR A 89 -9.32 5.42 -5.14
CA THR A 89 -8.51 4.64 -6.07
C THR A 89 -9.28 4.19 -7.32
N GLU A 90 -10.51 4.70 -7.51
CA GLU A 90 -11.42 4.31 -8.59
C GLU A 90 -10.81 4.51 -9.99
N MET A 91 -10.02 5.58 -10.18
CA MET A 91 -9.43 5.93 -11.47
C MET A 91 -8.32 4.96 -11.93
N HIS A 92 -7.80 4.11 -11.05
CA HIS A 92 -6.73 3.18 -11.40
C HIS A 92 -7.31 1.96 -12.10
N THR A 93 -6.91 1.71 -13.34
CA THR A 93 -7.43 0.61 -14.17
C THR A 93 -6.63 -0.69 -13.98
N THR A 94 -5.33 -0.60 -13.69
CA THR A 94 -4.50 -1.76 -13.40
C THR A 94 -4.43 -2.04 -11.90
N THR A 95 -4.19 -3.30 -11.54
CA THR A 95 -3.94 -3.68 -10.13
C THR A 95 -2.66 -3.04 -9.61
N GLN A 96 -1.65 -2.90 -10.47
CA GLN A 96 -0.40 -2.26 -10.11
C GLN A 96 -0.63 -0.80 -9.73
N ASP A 97 -1.31 -0.03 -10.58
CA ASP A 97 -1.60 1.39 -10.29
C ASP A 97 -2.43 1.53 -9.01
N LEU A 98 -3.39 0.62 -8.79
CA LEU A 98 -4.17 0.57 -7.55
C LEU A 98 -3.26 0.33 -6.34
N PHE A 99 -2.37 -0.66 -6.42
CA PHE A 99 -1.46 -0.98 -5.33
C PHE A 99 -0.47 0.15 -5.04
N ASP A 100 0.10 0.76 -6.09
CA ASP A 100 1.01 1.90 -5.98
C ASP A 100 0.33 3.15 -5.43
N ALA A 101 -0.94 3.40 -5.79
CA ALA A 101 -1.73 4.47 -5.20
C ALA A 101 -1.96 4.26 -3.70
N LEU A 102 -2.30 3.04 -3.29
CA LEU A 102 -2.42 2.69 -1.87
C LEU A 102 -1.08 2.84 -1.14
N LEU A 103 0.05 2.44 -1.76
CA LEU A 103 1.38 2.70 -1.22
C LEU A 103 1.63 4.19 -1.04
N SER A 104 1.29 5.01 -2.03
CA SER A 104 1.49 6.46 -2.02
C SER A 104 0.68 7.15 -0.92
N ILE A 105 -0.61 6.80 -0.77
CA ILE A 105 -1.50 7.32 0.28
C ILE A 105 -0.91 7.07 1.68
N HIS A 106 -0.29 5.90 1.89
CA HIS A 106 0.18 5.48 3.21
C HIS A 106 1.69 5.66 3.44
N GLN A 107 2.51 5.92 2.42
CA GLN A 107 3.90 6.32 2.60
C GLN A 107 4.03 7.76 3.10
N ALA A 108 3.11 8.65 2.72
CA ALA A 108 3.08 10.02 3.22
C ALA A 108 2.79 10.07 4.73
N SER A 109 1.88 9.21 5.20
CA SER A 109 1.55 9.07 6.61
C SER A 109 2.43 7.98 7.24
N ASN A 110 3.64 8.32 7.70
CA ASN A 110 4.46 7.35 8.44
C ASN A 110 4.08 7.35 9.94
N PRO A 111 3.23 6.42 10.41
CA PRO A 111 2.81 6.37 11.82
C PRO A 111 4.00 6.12 12.76
N THR A 112 5.07 5.50 12.26
CA THR A 112 6.33 5.33 13.03
C THR A 112 6.96 6.69 13.29
N SER A 113 7.00 7.57 12.28
CA SER A 113 7.48 8.95 12.45
C SER A 113 6.57 9.74 13.39
N ALA A 114 5.25 9.64 13.24
CA ALA A 114 4.30 10.30 14.13
C ALA A 114 4.49 9.84 15.60
N PHE A 115 4.69 8.54 15.83
CA PHE A 115 4.97 7.98 17.16
C PHE A 115 6.27 8.55 17.76
N TYR A 116 7.36 8.59 16.99
CA TYR A 116 8.63 9.17 17.47
C TYR A 116 8.52 10.67 17.73
N ILE A 117 7.81 11.42 16.90
CA ILE A 117 7.57 12.87 17.10
C ILE A 117 6.72 13.09 18.36
N PHE A 118 5.69 12.27 18.58
CA PHE A 118 4.88 12.33 19.79
C PHE A 118 5.71 12.02 21.04
N GLN A 119 6.57 10.99 20.99
CA GLN A 119 7.51 10.72 22.08
C GLN A 119 8.47 11.88 22.33
N GLN A 120 8.98 12.51 21.28
CA GLN A 120 9.87 13.67 21.38
C GLN A 120 9.16 14.86 22.02
N LEU A 121 7.91 15.12 21.65
CA LEU A 121 7.06 16.15 22.24
C LEU A 121 6.87 15.90 23.74
N PHE A 122 6.48 14.69 24.15
CA PHE A 122 6.29 14.34 25.58
C PHE A 122 7.57 14.38 26.40
N LYS A 123 8.72 14.08 25.78
CA LYS A 123 10.04 14.13 26.44
C LYS A 123 10.64 15.53 26.45
N SER A 124 10.05 16.50 25.75
CA SER A 124 10.57 17.87 25.65
C SER A 124 10.22 18.69 26.89
N ALA A 125 10.87 18.37 28.02
CA ALA A 125 10.84 19.23 29.20
C ALA A 125 11.86 20.38 29.04
N TRP A 126 11.46 21.61 29.37
CA TRP A 126 12.40 22.72 29.37
C TRP A 126 13.39 22.58 30.53
N SER A 127 14.68 22.50 30.19
CA SER A 127 15.76 22.33 31.18
C SER A 127 16.30 23.65 31.76
N GLY A 128 15.79 24.80 31.32
CA GLY A 128 16.29 26.13 31.70
C GLY A 128 17.64 26.51 31.06
N GLY A 129 18.36 25.58 30.42
CA GLY A 129 19.67 25.83 29.79
C GLY A 129 19.62 26.58 28.45
N SER A 130 18.43 26.80 27.89
CA SER A 130 18.22 27.55 26.65
C SER A 130 17.13 28.61 26.82
N ALA A 131 17.16 29.65 25.98
CA ALA A 131 16.12 30.67 25.96
C ALA A 131 14.74 30.03 25.75
N ILE A 132 13.76 30.46 26.54
CA ILE A 132 12.38 29.93 26.50
C ILE A 132 11.76 30.04 25.10
N SER A 133 12.10 31.07 24.33
CA SER A 133 11.65 31.25 22.95
C SER A 133 12.08 30.09 22.04
N LYS A 134 13.30 29.56 22.21
CA LYS A 134 13.79 28.40 21.44
C LYS A 134 13.01 27.14 21.79
N HIS A 135 12.66 26.97 23.07
CA HIS A 135 11.87 25.83 23.52
C HIS A 135 10.43 25.89 22.97
N ILE A 136 9.81 27.07 22.99
CA ILE A 136 8.49 27.29 22.37
C ILE A 136 8.55 26.96 20.87
N VAL A 137 9.55 27.48 20.13
CA VAL A 137 9.69 27.19 18.69
C VAL A 137 9.84 25.69 18.43
N LEU A 138 10.58 24.95 19.27
CA LEU A 138 10.69 23.50 19.16
C LEU A 138 9.32 22.82 19.30
N LEU A 139 8.53 23.18 20.31
CA LEU A 139 7.19 22.63 20.53
C LEU A 139 6.27 22.88 19.34
N TRP A 140 6.22 24.13 18.85
CA TRP A 140 5.44 24.51 17.66
C TRP A 140 5.88 23.75 16.41
N THR A 141 7.18 23.49 16.25
CA THR A 141 7.69 22.74 15.11
C THR A 141 7.24 21.28 15.16
N LEU A 142 7.29 20.65 16.35
CA LEU A 142 6.84 19.27 16.54
C LEU A 142 5.32 19.14 16.35
N GLU A 143 4.54 20.09 16.88
CA GLU A 143 3.10 20.16 16.70
C GLU A 143 2.71 20.35 15.22
N ALA A 144 3.33 21.30 14.53
CA ALA A 144 3.10 21.53 13.10
C ALA A 144 3.53 20.34 12.22
N CYS A 145 4.49 19.54 12.68
CA CYS A 145 4.88 18.31 12.01
C CYS A 145 3.81 17.21 12.17
N LEU A 146 3.22 17.08 13.38
CA LEU A 146 2.11 16.17 13.63
C LEU A 146 0.85 16.55 12.86
N ALA A 147 0.47 17.84 12.84
CA ALA A 147 -0.71 18.32 12.13
C ALA A 147 -0.65 18.12 10.61
N ARG A 148 0.55 17.91 10.05
CA ARG A 148 0.75 17.60 8.62
C ARG A 148 0.60 16.11 8.31
N MET A 149 0.59 15.25 9.33
CA MET A 149 0.51 13.80 9.17
C MET A 149 -0.94 13.27 9.27
N GLU A 150 -1.90 14.11 9.66
CA GLU A 150 -3.35 13.86 9.60
C GLU A 150 -3.91 14.01 8.19
#